data_AF-A0ABC8M659-F1
#
_entry.id   AF-A0ABC8M659-F1
#
_cell.length_a   1.000
_cell.length_b   1.000
_cell.length_c   1.000
_cell.angle_alpha   90.00
_cell.angle_beta   90.00
_cell.angle_gamma   90.00
#
_symmetry.space_group_name_H-M   'P 1'
#
loop_
_entity.id
_entity.type
_entity.pdbx_description
1 polymer ?
#
loop_
_entity_poly.entity_id
_entity_poly.type
_entity_poly.pdbx_seq_one_letter_code
_entity_poly.pdbx_strand_id
1 'polypeptide(L)'
;MVQQIEGMRDIITEKHVWHLSDKAIKNVYLFYIMFTCWGCLYFGSAKDPFYDSEEYRGDGGDGTGYWVYETQEDIEEKARAELWREELIEEIEQKVGGLRELEEAVTK
;
A
#
# COMPACT_ATOMS: atom_id res chain seq x y z
N MET A 1 -11.51 51.13 13.82
CA MET A 1 -12.97 51.30 13.71
C MET A 1 -13.51 50.01 13.12
N VAL A 2 -14.05 49.10 13.93
CA VAL A 2 -14.53 47.79 13.47
C VAL A 2 -16.03 47.92 13.23
N GLN A 3 -16.49 47.70 12.00
CA GLN A 3 -17.92 47.61 11.68
C GLN A 3 -18.45 46.28 12.24
N GLN A 4 -19.42 46.34 13.14
CA GLN A 4 -20.07 45.16 13.69
C GLN A 4 -21.22 44.74 12.76
N ILE A 5 -21.17 43.50 12.28
CA ILE A 5 -22.28 42.84 11.58
C ILE A 5 -23.07 42.06 12.64
N GLU A 6 -24.33 42.42 12.84
CA GLU A 6 -25.23 41.82 13.83
C GLU A 6 -25.45 40.33 13.51
N GLY A 7 -24.99 39.43 14.39
CA GLY A 7 -25.29 37.98 14.31
C GLY A 7 -24.10 37.03 14.20
N MET A 8 -22.87 37.51 14.00
CA MET A 8 -21.66 36.67 14.14
C MET A 8 -21.06 36.82 15.54
N ARG A 9 -20.72 35.71 16.20
CA ARG A 9 -19.87 35.76 17.40
C ARG A 9 -18.54 36.39 16.97
N ASP A 10 -18.20 37.54 17.56
CA ASP A 10 -16.90 38.18 17.36
C ASP A 10 -15.80 37.21 17.86
N ILE A 11 -15.11 36.56 16.93
CA ILE A 11 -13.86 35.86 17.24
C ILE A 11 -12.79 36.95 17.34
N ILE A 12 -12.53 37.39 18.57
CA ILE A 12 -11.45 38.33 18.85
C ILE A 12 -10.13 37.56 18.73
N THR A 13 -9.51 37.63 17.56
CA THR A 13 -8.17 37.06 17.34
C THR A 13 -7.13 38.07 17.83
N GLU A 14 -6.65 37.91 19.07
CA GLU A 14 -5.51 38.69 19.55
C GLU A 14 -4.22 38.22 18.87
N LYS A 15 -3.65 39.08 18.01
CA LYS A 15 -2.38 38.79 17.34
C LYS A 15 -1.22 39.16 18.26
N HIS A 16 -0.60 38.17 18.88
CA HIS A 16 0.66 38.35 19.60
C HIS A 16 1.86 38.18 18.65
N VAL A 17 2.67 39.22 18.51
CA VAL A 17 3.91 39.17 17.71
C VAL A 17 5.10 39.10 18.66
N TRP A 18 5.75 37.96 18.71
CA TRP A 18 6.93 37.72 19.54
C TRP A 18 8.19 38.04 18.73
N HIS A 19 8.98 39.01 19.20
CA HIS A 19 10.28 39.32 18.62
C HIS A 19 11.35 38.68 19.49
N LEU A 20 12.16 37.81 18.89
CA LEU A 20 13.28 37.15 19.53
C LEU A 20 14.57 37.85 19.12
N SER A 21 15.56 37.89 20.02
CA SER A 21 16.90 38.34 19.66
C SER A 21 17.60 37.30 18.78
N ASP A 22 18.57 37.72 17.97
CA ASP A 22 19.38 36.83 17.12
C ASP A 22 19.95 35.62 17.87
N LYS A 23 20.40 35.83 19.11
CA LYS A 23 20.94 34.75 19.95
C LYS A 23 19.84 33.76 20.35
N ALA A 24 18.65 34.25 20.70
CA ALA A 24 17.53 33.40 21.09
C ALA A 24 17.01 32.59 19.89
N ILE A 25 16.89 33.22 18.72
CA ILE A 25 16.48 32.54 17.46
C ILE A 25 17.44 31.39 17.13
N LYS A 26 18.75 31.65 17.13
CA LYS A 26 19.76 30.64 16.81
C LYS A 26 19.69 29.44 17.77
N ASN A 27 19.49 29.69 19.07
CA ASN A 27 19.34 28.61 20.04
C ASN A 27 18.09 27.77 19.79
N VAL A 28 16.95 28.39 19.50
CA VAL A 28 15.71 27.67 19.17
C VAL A 28 15.90 26.77 17.94
N TYR A 29 16.48 27.30 16.86
CA TYR A 29 16.75 26.49 15.66
C TYR A 29 17.78 25.40 15.91
N LEU A 30 18.80 25.65 16.75
CA LEU A 30 19.75 24.60 17.13
C LEU A 30 19.05 23.44 17.86
N PHE A 31 18.19 23.74 18.83
CA PHE A 31 17.38 22.72 19.50
C PHE A 31 16.46 21.99 18.52
N TYR A 32 15.83 22.73 17.61
CA TYR A 32 14.94 22.16 16.60
C TYR A 32 15.67 21.19 15.67
N ILE A 33 16.87 21.55 15.19
CA ILE A 33 17.69 20.68 14.34
C ILE A 33 18.11 19.42 15.11
N MET A 34 18.59 19.57 16.34
CA MET A 34 19.00 18.43 17.16
C MET A 34 17.85 17.45 17.39
N PHE A 35 16.67 17.96 17.76
CA PHE A 35 15.48 17.15 17.95
C PHE A 35 14.99 16.51 16.65
N THR A 36 14.99 17.26 15.55
CA THR A 36 14.55 16.76 14.24
C THR A 36 15.47 15.66 13.74
N CYS A 37 16.79 15.86 13.75
CA CYS A 37 17.75 14.84 13.33
C CYS A 37 17.68 13.60 14.22
N TRP A 38 17.60 13.76 15.54
CA TRP A 38 17.38 12.65 16.45
C TRP A 38 16.07 11.91 16.16
N GLY A 39 14.98 12.65 15.92
CA GLY A 39 13.67 12.10 15.58
C GLY A 39 13.71 11.28 14.28
N CYS A 40 14.34 11.80 13.23
CA CYS A 40 14.51 11.07 11.97
C CYS A 40 15.25 9.73 12.17
N LEU A 41 16.29 9.71 13.01
CA LEU A 41 17.06 8.49 13.30
C LEU A 41 16.25 7.51 14.16
N TYR A 42 15.53 8.01 15.17
CA TYR A 42 14.73 7.18 16.06
C TYR A 42 13.52 6.58 15.33
N PHE A 43 12.69 7.42 14.70
CA PHE A 43 11.50 6.96 13.99
C PHE A 43 11.86 6.17 12.72
N GLY A 44 12.95 6.52 12.03
CA GLY A 44 13.43 5.75 10.88
C GLY A 44 14.00 4.37 11.23
N SER A 45 14.35 4.12 12.50
CA SER A 45 14.80 2.80 12.97
C SER A 45 13.73 2.03 13.76
N ALA A 46 12.60 2.67 14.05
CA ALA A 46 11.46 2.00 14.67
C ALA A 46 10.84 1.00 13.67
N LYS A 47 10.20 -0.04 14.21
CA LYS A 47 9.45 -1.00 13.39
C LYS A 47 8.31 -0.29 12.69
N ASP A 48 8.29 -0.37 11.37
CA ASP A 48 7.23 0.23 10.56
C ASP A 48 6.11 -0.81 10.34
N PRO A 49 4.87 -0.56 10.82
CA PRO A 49 3.79 -1.54 10.73
C PRO A 49 3.45 -1.97 9.31
N PHE A 50 3.68 -1.11 8.31
CA PHE A 50 3.34 -1.38 6.92
C PHE A 50 4.51 -2.03 6.17
N TYR A 51 5.68 -1.39 6.16
CA TYR A 51 6.86 -1.86 5.43
C TYR A 51 7.54 -3.08 6.08
N ASP A 52 7.31 -3.35 7.37
CA ASP A 52 7.72 -4.61 8.00
C ASP A 52 6.63 -5.70 7.97
N SER A 53 5.45 -5.44 7.40
CA SER A 53 4.38 -6.44 7.30
C SER A 53 4.74 -7.60 6.38
N GLU A 54 4.15 -8.77 6.63
CA GLU A 54 4.30 -9.94 5.74
C GLU A 54 3.66 -9.70 4.38
N GLU A 55 2.58 -8.91 4.29
CA GLU A 55 1.96 -8.53 3.02
C GLU A 55 2.96 -7.76 2.16
N TYR A 56 3.49 -6.64 2.67
CA TYR A 56 4.43 -5.84 1.88
C TYR A 56 5.75 -6.56 1.60
N ARG A 57 6.37 -7.23 2.58
CA ARG A 57 7.66 -7.93 2.35
C ARG A 57 7.51 -9.25 1.59
N GLY A 58 6.42 -9.98 1.83
CA GLY A 58 6.15 -11.28 1.24
C GLY A 58 5.75 -11.16 -0.22
N ASP A 59 4.94 -10.16 -0.56
CA ASP A 59 4.47 -9.90 -1.92
C ASP A 59 5.51 -9.12 -2.76
N GLY A 60 6.72 -8.89 -2.23
CA GLY A 60 7.83 -8.29 -2.98
C GLY A 60 7.76 -6.76 -3.08
N GLY A 61 7.14 -6.09 -2.11
CA GLY A 61 7.05 -4.64 -2.03
C GLY A 61 8.41 -3.96 -2.26
N ASP A 62 8.47 -3.12 -3.30
CA ASP A 62 9.69 -2.50 -3.82
C ASP A 62 9.83 -1.01 -3.45
N GLY A 63 8.79 -0.46 -2.80
CA GLY A 63 8.73 0.94 -2.38
C GLY A 63 8.00 1.83 -3.39
N THR A 64 7.60 1.27 -4.51
CA THR A 64 6.68 1.90 -5.47
C THR A 64 5.24 1.50 -5.16
N GLY A 65 4.28 2.04 -5.91
CA GLY A 65 2.90 1.52 -5.90
C GLY A 65 2.65 0.50 -7.02
N TYR A 66 3.64 0.26 -7.88
CA TYR A 66 3.47 -0.55 -9.08
C TYR A 66 3.45 -2.05 -8.78
N TRP A 67 4.21 -2.50 -7.77
CA TRP A 67 4.23 -3.89 -7.31
C TRP A 67 2.84 -4.46 -6.99
N VAL A 68 1.89 -3.62 -6.57
CA VAL A 68 0.51 -4.03 -6.29
C VAL A 68 -0.18 -4.53 -7.56
N TYR A 69 0.05 -3.85 -8.68
CA TYR A 69 -0.52 -4.25 -9.97
C TYR A 69 0.15 -5.51 -10.50
N GLU A 70 1.48 -5.62 -10.41
CA GLU A 70 2.20 -6.84 -10.81
C GLU A 70 1.72 -8.06 -10.01
N THR A 71 1.54 -7.90 -8.70
CA THR A 71 1.03 -8.98 -7.84
C THR A 71 -0.38 -9.40 -8.25
N GLN A 72 -1.26 -8.46 -8.62
CA GLN A 72 -2.59 -8.76 -9.14
C GLN A 72 -2.51 -9.49 -10.49
N GLU A 73 -1.65 -9.03 -11.40
CA GLU A 73 -1.46 -9.67 -12.70
C GLU A 73 -0.97 -11.12 -12.56
N ASP A 74 -0.01 -11.37 -11.67
CA ASP A 74 0.50 -12.72 -11.36
C ASP A 74 -0.59 -13.64 -10.79
N ILE A 75 -1.47 -13.12 -9.93
CA ILE A 75 -2.59 -13.88 -9.37
C ILE A 75 -3.59 -14.22 -10.48
N GLU A 76 -3.94 -13.25 -11.32
CA GLU A 76 -4.84 -13.47 -12.46
C GLU A 76 -4.26 -14.46 -13.47
N GLU A 77 -2.97 -14.38 -13.78
CA GLU A 77 -2.30 -15.31 -14.69
C GLU A 77 -2.30 -16.74 -14.15
N LYS A 78 -2.02 -16.92 -12.85
CA LYS A 78 -2.11 -18.23 -12.20
C LYS A 78 -3.53 -18.80 -12.23
N ALA A 79 -4.54 -17.97 -11.95
CA ALA A 79 -5.94 -18.38 -12.03
C ALA A 79 -6.35 -18.79 -13.46
N ARG A 80 -5.91 -18.03 -14.48
CA ARG A 80 -6.13 -18.42 -15.89
C ARG A 80 -5.46 -19.73 -16.23
N ALA A 81 -4.22 -19.95 -15.79
CA ALA A 81 -3.46 -21.18 -16.05
C ALA A 81 -4.02 -22.40 -15.31
N GLU A 82 -4.66 -22.21 -14.16
CA GLU A 82 -5.37 -23.27 -13.42
C GLU A 82 -6.67 -23.64 -14.12
N LEU A 83 -7.49 -22.66 -14.52
CA LEU A 83 -8.70 -22.88 -15.30
C LEU A 83 -8.41 -23.66 -16.60
N TRP A 84 -7.38 -23.24 -17.34
CA TRP A 84 -6.96 -23.96 -18.56
C TRP A 84 -6.51 -25.40 -18.28
N ARG A 85 -5.91 -25.66 -17.13
CA ARG A 85 -5.53 -27.01 -16.74
C ARG A 85 -6.74 -27.89 -16.46
N GLU A 86 -7.76 -27.35 -15.79
CA GLU A 86 -9.01 -28.08 -15.55
C GLU A 86 -9.73 -28.40 -16.86
N GLU A 87 -9.87 -27.42 -17.76
CA GLU A 87 -10.46 -27.62 -19.09
C GLU A 87 -9.73 -28.70 -19.89
N LEU A 88 -8.38 -28.69 -19.87
CA LEU A 88 -7.58 -29.68 -20.58
C LEU A 88 -7.78 -31.09 -20.00
N ILE A 89 -7.90 -31.22 -18.67
CA ILE A 89 -8.18 -32.51 -18.02
C ILE A 89 -9.55 -33.03 -18.43
N GLU A 90 -10.57 -32.17 -18.44
CA GLU A 90 -11.93 -32.54 -18.85
C GLU A 90 -11.97 -33.03 -20.32
N GLU A 91 -11.26 -32.34 -21.23
CA GLU A 91 -11.18 -32.76 -22.63
C GLU A 91 -10.48 -34.12 -22.79
N ILE A 92 -9.43 -34.38 -22.00
CA ILE A 92 -8.73 -35.67 -21.98
C ILE A 92 -9.68 -36.77 -21.49
N GLU A 93 -10.43 -36.54 -20.41
CA GLU A 93 -11.39 -37.52 -19.88
C GLU A 93 -12.48 -37.87 -20.90
N GLN A 94 -13.03 -36.87 -21.59
CA GLN A 94 -14.01 -37.10 -22.66
C GLN A 94 -13.43 -37.93 -23.81
N LYS A 95 -12.21 -37.62 -24.27
CA LYS A 95 -11.54 -38.37 -25.33
C LYS A 95 -11.20 -39.81 -24.93
N VAL A 96 -10.76 -40.03 -23.69
CA VAL A 96 -10.49 -41.37 -23.15
C VAL A 96 -11.77 -42.19 -23.04
N GLY A 97 -12.87 -41.58 -22.58
CA GLY A 97 -14.19 -42.22 -22.54
C GLY A 97 -14.66 -42.66 -23.92
N GLY A 98 -14.60 -41.77 -24.91
CA GLY A 98 -14.96 -42.08 -26.29
C GLY A 98 -14.08 -43.15 -26.94
N LEU A 99 -12.78 -43.18 -26.64
CA LEU A 99 -11.89 -44.25 -27.11
C LEU A 99 -12.31 -45.62 -26.55
N ARG A 100 -12.67 -45.67 -25.26
CA ARG A 100 -13.07 -46.93 -24.61
C ARG A 100 -14.38 -47.48 -25.19
N GLU A 101 -15.34 -46.61 -25.49
CA GLU A 101 -16.57 -46.99 -26.18
C GLU A 101 -16.30 -47.56 -27.58
N LEU A 102 -15.34 -46.99 -28.32
CA LEU A 102 -14.92 -47.52 -29.63
C LEU A 102 -14.22 -48.87 -29.52
N GLU A 103 -13.35 -49.08 -28.52
CA GLU A 103 -12.71 -50.37 -28.27
C GLU A 103 -13.75 -51.46 -27.92
N GLU A 104 -14.72 -51.14 -27.07
CA GLU A 104 -15.81 -52.07 -26.72
C GLU A 104 -16.67 -52.44 -27.94
N ALA A 105 -16.86 -51.51 -28.88
CA ALA A 105 -17.60 -51.76 -30.12
C ALA A 105 -16.82 -52.62 -31.13
N VAL A 106 -15.48 -52.57 -31.12
CA VAL A 106 -14.61 -53.38 -31.99
C VAL A 106 -14.38 -54.79 -31.45
N THR A 107 -14.48 -54.97 -30.13
CA THR A 107 -14.20 -56.26 -29.46
C THR A 107 -15.45 -57.17 -29.37
N LYS A 108 -16.64 -56.65 -29.66
CA LYS A 108 -17.89 -57.42 -29.81
C LYS A 108 -18.10 -57.89 -31.24
#